data_AF-A0A482XG64-F1
#
_entry.id   AF-A0A482XG64-F1
#
_cell.length_a   1.000
_cell.length_b   1.000
_cell.length_c   1.000
_cell.angle_alpha   90.00
_cell.angle_beta   90.00
_cell.angle_gamma   90.00
#
_symmetry.space_group_name_H-M   'P 1'
#
loop_
_entity.id
_entity.type
_entity.pdbx_description
1 polymer ?
#
loop_
_entity_poly.entity_id
_entity_poly.type
_entity_poly.pdbx_seq_one_letter_code
_entity_poly.pdbx_strand_id
1 'polypeptide(L)'
;MQNLTLAPITLNMMTVFTAGLESSMSIRCVHNLREVSMHLLKRAKGLDSPMQVHAVATRYAAAQLESSHLLCQLATRSAAAIDTVHQERGFPLINALDDDKRVILFSLMERYNLAVESLAYPLPQGFPSFLAYLGYRTLPFAVFLQYVQASVLHLQVDVMKAIMAGVRKKLRLLQLLPRSRAKRLLNQWPHPASLMLRAREHTLNILSGVHPPHSSRHYNRLRNQAINRGLAAFPSADRLSPLDTFLDLLTAKASLAELDFTLLVEATMASTEEFLE
;
A
#
# COMPACT_ATOMS: atom_id res chain seq x y z
N MET A 1 53.81 -4.16 -15.85
CA MET A 1 53.10 -3.29 -14.88
C MET A 1 52.00 -2.58 -15.64
N GLN A 2 50.77 -3.06 -15.50
CA GLN A 2 49.62 -2.68 -16.33
C GLN A 2 48.92 -1.45 -15.74
N ASN A 3 48.79 -0.43 -16.58
CA ASN A 3 47.88 0.69 -16.38
C ASN A 3 46.43 0.20 -16.59
N LEU A 4 45.57 0.42 -15.59
CA LEU A 4 44.11 0.30 -15.75
C LEU A 4 43.47 1.62 -15.34
N THR A 5 43.28 2.45 -16.35
CA THR A 5 42.37 3.60 -16.37
C THR A 5 40.93 3.10 -16.27
N LEU A 6 40.21 3.49 -15.22
CA LEU A 6 38.76 3.28 -15.08
C LEU A 6 38.03 4.57 -15.45
N ALA A 7 37.38 4.54 -16.61
CA ALA A 7 36.45 5.55 -17.08
C ALA A 7 35.10 5.47 -16.31
N PRO A 8 34.33 6.57 -16.22
CA PRO A 8 33.07 6.61 -15.48
C PRO A 8 31.94 5.98 -16.30
N ILE A 9 31.34 4.93 -15.76
CA ILE A 9 30.10 4.36 -16.30
C ILE A 9 28.93 5.16 -15.71
N THR A 10 28.24 5.82 -16.63
CA THR A 10 26.94 6.44 -16.52
C THR A 10 25.91 5.51 -15.86
N LEU A 11 25.21 6.00 -14.82
CA LEU A 11 23.99 5.37 -14.32
C LEU A 11 22.89 6.42 -14.21
N ASN A 12 22.35 6.71 -15.39
CA ASN A 12 21.14 7.46 -15.63
C ASN A 12 19.97 6.46 -15.60
N MET A 13 19.43 6.11 -14.42
CA MET A 13 18.25 5.22 -14.28
C MET A 13 17.70 5.18 -12.84
N MET A 14 17.44 6.33 -12.21
CA MET A 14 16.75 6.35 -10.91
C MET A 14 15.79 7.53 -10.71
N THR A 15 15.27 8.10 -11.79
CA THR A 15 14.42 9.31 -11.77
C THR A 15 12.93 9.05 -11.97
N VAL A 16 12.46 7.81 -12.03
CA VAL A 16 11.04 7.53 -12.30
C VAL A 16 10.54 6.37 -11.44
N PHE A 17 10.43 6.55 -10.12
CA PHE A 17 9.45 5.83 -9.27
C PHE A 17 9.32 6.43 -7.85
N THR A 18 9.71 7.69 -7.66
CA THR A 18 9.70 8.44 -6.38
C THR A 18 8.41 9.24 -6.16
N ALA A 19 7.25 8.64 -6.43
CA ALA A 19 5.96 9.34 -6.22
C ALA A 19 4.93 8.40 -5.60
N GLY A 20 4.87 8.35 -4.27
CA GLY A 20 3.65 7.93 -3.56
C GLY A 20 3.80 7.03 -2.34
N LEU A 21 5.00 6.54 -2.03
CA LEU A 21 5.24 5.72 -0.83
C LEU A 21 6.39 6.23 0.07
N GLU A 22 7.05 7.31 -0.32
CA GLU A 22 8.17 7.92 0.43
C GLU A 22 7.74 8.93 1.50
N SER A 23 6.46 9.31 1.58
CA SER A 23 6.05 10.49 2.37
C SER A 23 6.20 10.38 3.89
N SER A 24 6.35 9.20 4.52
CA SER A 24 6.55 9.13 5.98
C SER A 24 8.00 8.88 6.41
N MET A 25 8.76 8.06 5.67
CA MET A 25 10.19 7.83 5.93
C MET A 25 11.09 8.94 5.38
N SER A 26 10.79 9.46 4.18
CA SER A 26 11.60 10.51 3.56
C SER A 26 11.48 11.83 4.31
N ILE A 27 10.29 12.18 4.83
CA ILE A 27 10.09 13.47 5.49
C ILE A 27 10.90 13.60 6.79
N ARG A 28 10.99 12.57 7.64
CA ARG A 28 11.74 12.68 8.92
C ARG A 28 13.25 12.65 8.71
N CYS A 29 13.77 11.80 7.82
CA CYS A 29 15.19 11.83 7.45
C CYS A 29 15.57 13.13 6.75
N VAL A 30 14.76 13.64 5.81
CA VAL A 30 15.04 14.89 5.08
C VAL A 30 14.92 16.12 5.99
N HIS A 31 13.96 16.13 6.93
CA HIS A 31 13.85 17.20 7.93
C HIS A 31 15.07 17.22 8.85
N ASN A 32 15.49 16.06 9.35
CA ASN A 32 16.68 15.93 10.19
C ASN A 32 17.96 16.32 9.41
N LEU A 33 18.08 15.93 8.14
CA LEU A 33 19.25 16.25 7.31
C LEU A 33 19.34 17.76 6.99
N ARG A 34 18.21 18.43 6.75
CA ARG A 34 18.15 19.88 6.53
C ARG A 34 18.48 20.65 7.81
N GLU A 35 17.92 20.25 8.95
CA GLU A 35 18.19 20.88 10.25
C GLU A 35 19.62 20.65 10.71
N VAL A 36 20.16 19.44 10.57
CA VAL A 36 21.56 19.12 10.86
C VAL A 36 22.49 19.90 9.94
N SER A 37 22.20 19.96 8.63
CA SER A 37 22.99 20.77 7.69
C SER A 37 22.99 22.26 8.07
N MET A 38 21.83 22.82 8.42
CA MET A 38 21.70 24.22 8.86
C MET A 38 22.38 24.49 10.20
N HIS A 39 22.28 23.55 11.14
CA HIS A 39 22.93 23.64 12.45
C HIS A 39 24.45 23.57 12.32
N LEU A 40 24.95 22.66 11.47
CA LEU A 40 26.38 22.55 11.15
C LEU A 40 26.87 23.80 10.41
N LEU A 41 26.12 24.33 9.43
CA LEU A 41 26.45 25.60 8.76
C LEU A 41 26.52 26.78 9.75
N LYS A 42 25.64 26.82 10.74
CA LYS A 42 25.58 27.91 11.74
C LYS A 42 26.69 27.82 12.79
N ARG A 43 27.18 26.62 13.12
CA ARG A 43 28.21 26.38 14.16
C ARG A 43 29.61 26.12 13.61
N ALA A 44 29.74 25.71 12.37
CA ALA A 44 31.03 25.48 11.72
C ALA A 44 31.69 26.79 11.31
N LYS A 45 32.24 27.53 12.29
CA LYS A 45 33.15 28.65 12.05
C LYS A 45 34.53 28.15 11.58
N GLY A 46 34.57 27.36 10.50
CA GLY A 46 35.81 26.76 9.97
C GLY A 46 35.65 25.60 8.97
N LEU A 47 34.43 25.28 8.49
CA LEU A 47 34.25 24.44 7.29
C LEU A 47 34.08 25.38 6.11
N ASP A 48 35.14 25.55 5.32
CA ASP A 48 35.24 26.57 4.27
C ASP A 48 34.33 26.33 3.05
N SER A 49 33.56 25.23 3.02
CA SER A 49 32.65 24.94 1.91
C SER A 49 31.30 24.37 2.39
N PRO A 50 30.17 24.96 1.95
CA PRO A 50 28.82 24.43 2.24
C PRO A 50 28.63 22.99 1.71
N MET A 51 29.40 22.61 0.68
CA MET A 51 29.39 21.26 0.11
C MET A 51 29.96 20.22 1.06
N GLN A 52 30.97 20.58 1.87
CA GLN A 52 31.52 19.70 2.90
C GLN A 52 30.54 19.49 4.06
N VAL A 53 29.83 20.56 4.46
CA VAL A 53 28.79 20.45 5.50
C VAL A 53 27.66 19.53 5.05
N HIS A 54 27.22 19.66 3.79
CA HIS A 54 26.22 18.76 3.22
C HIS A 54 26.73 17.31 3.16
N ALA A 55 27.98 17.07 2.74
CA ALA A 55 28.57 15.74 2.71
C ALA A 55 28.63 15.09 4.10
N VAL A 56 28.99 15.87 5.14
CA VAL A 56 29.02 15.40 6.53
C VAL A 56 27.60 15.08 7.03
N ALA A 57 26.63 15.95 6.78
CA ALA A 57 25.24 15.72 7.17
C ALA A 57 24.65 14.46 6.51
N THR A 58 24.94 14.24 5.22
CA THR A 58 24.52 13.04 4.50
C THR A 58 25.16 11.77 5.06
N ARG A 59 26.47 11.80 5.37
CA ARG A 59 27.14 10.66 6.03
C ARG A 59 26.58 10.37 7.41
N TYR A 60 26.28 11.41 8.18
CA TYR A 60 25.66 11.26 9.50
C TYR A 60 24.28 10.60 9.41
N ALA A 61 23.42 11.06 8.50
CA ALA A 61 22.10 10.47 8.28
C ALA A 61 22.20 9.00 7.82
N ALA A 62 23.15 8.69 6.93
CA ALA A 62 23.41 7.32 6.51
C ALA A 62 23.86 6.41 7.67
N ALA A 63 24.78 6.89 8.51
CA ALA A 63 25.25 6.16 9.68
C ALA A 63 24.13 5.96 10.73
N GLN A 64 23.24 6.94 10.91
CA GLN A 64 22.06 6.79 11.76
C GLN A 64 21.10 5.74 11.23
N LEU A 65 20.86 5.71 9.92
CA LEU A 65 20.02 4.69 9.30
C LEU A 65 20.64 3.29 9.49
N GLU A 66 21.93 3.13 9.22
CA GLU A 66 22.64 1.85 9.44
C GLU A 66 22.57 1.39 10.90
N SER A 67 22.79 2.32 11.84
CA SER A 67 22.63 2.06 13.27
C SER A 67 21.21 1.62 13.63
N SER A 68 20.18 2.24 13.03
CA SER A 68 18.78 1.84 13.23
C SER A 68 18.50 0.40 12.77
N HIS A 69 19.12 -0.02 11.65
CA HIS A 69 18.99 -1.39 11.15
C HIS A 69 19.61 -2.39 12.13
N LEU A 70 20.81 -2.10 12.64
CA LEU A 70 21.50 -2.97 13.60
C LEU A 70 20.75 -3.05 14.93
N LEU A 71 20.25 -1.94 15.45
CA LEU A 71 19.45 -1.90 16.68
C LEU A 71 18.16 -2.70 16.54
N CYS A 72 17.45 -2.54 15.43
CA CYS A 72 16.22 -3.30 15.17
C CYS A 72 16.50 -4.80 15.06
N GLN A 73 17.59 -5.20 14.39
CA GLN A 73 18.01 -6.60 14.31
C GLN A 73 18.36 -7.16 15.69
N LEU A 74 19.12 -6.41 16.49
CA LEU A 74 19.51 -6.81 17.83
C LEU A 74 18.29 -6.95 18.75
N ALA A 75 17.37 -5.98 18.72
CA ALA A 75 16.11 -6.03 19.45
C ALA A 75 15.30 -7.27 19.03
N THR A 76 15.15 -7.54 17.73
CA THR A 76 14.43 -8.71 17.22
C THR A 76 15.06 -10.02 17.71
N ARG A 77 16.40 -10.13 17.66
CA ARG A 77 17.13 -11.31 18.16
C ARG A 77 16.96 -11.50 19.66
N SER A 78 16.98 -10.41 20.42
CA SER A 78 16.86 -10.45 21.88
C SER A 78 15.46 -10.83 22.37
N ALA A 79 14.40 -10.55 21.59
CA ALA A 79 13.02 -10.67 22.04
C ALA A 79 12.54 -12.11 22.29
N ALA A 80 13.20 -13.12 21.73
CA ALA A 80 12.72 -14.49 21.87
C ALA A 80 13.83 -15.55 21.76
N ALA A 81 15.10 -15.16 21.99
CA ALA A 81 16.26 -15.99 21.66
C ALA A 81 16.06 -16.65 20.28
N ILE A 82 15.60 -15.85 19.31
CA ILE A 82 15.31 -16.31 17.95
C ILE A 82 16.61 -16.91 17.46
N ASP A 83 16.65 -18.24 17.43
CA ASP A 83 17.88 -18.97 17.26
C ASP A 83 18.49 -18.55 15.93
N THR A 84 19.81 -18.36 15.88
CA THR A 84 20.52 -17.82 14.70
C THR A 84 20.35 -18.70 13.44
N VAL A 85 19.70 -19.85 13.60
CA VAL A 85 19.33 -20.84 12.59
C VAL A 85 18.08 -20.43 11.80
N HIS A 86 17.25 -19.50 12.29
CA HIS A 86 16.11 -19.00 11.53
C HIS A 86 16.58 -18.21 10.30
N GLN A 87 16.63 -18.90 9.17
CA GLN A 87 17.00 -18.34 7.86
C GLN A 87 15.89 -17.44 7.29
N GLU A 88 14.68 -17.58 7.81
CA GLU A 88 13.49 -16.84 7.39
C GLU A 88 13.51 -15.39 7.87
N ARG A 89 13.12 -14.46 6.99
CA ARG A 89 13.11 -13.01 7.25
C ARG A 89 11.74 -12.44 6.91
N GLY A 90 11.31 -11.41 7.62
CA GLY A 90 10.06 -10.69 7.33
C GLY A 90 8.81 -11.46 7.78
N PHE A 91 7.77 -11.51 6.94
CA PHE A 91 6.51 -12.18 7.28
C PHE A 91 6.63 -13.70 7.52
N PRO A 92 7.43 -14.46 6.75
CA PRO A 92 7.69 -15.88 7.04
C PRO A 92 8.18 -16.13 8.47
N LEU A 93 9.13 -15.31 8.97
CA LEU A 93 9.61 -15.40 10.35
C LEU A 93 8.45 -15.30 11.36
N ILE A 94 7.52 -14.38 11.15
CA ILE A 94 6.36 -14.21 12.04
C ILE A 94 5.46 -15.46 12.00
N ASN A 95 5.35 -16.11 10.84
CA ASN A 95 4.55 -17.32 10.72
C ASN A 95 5.21 -18.55 11.34
N ALA A 96 6.54 -18.61 11.33
CA ALA A 96 7.33 -19.68 11.94
C ALA A 96 7.44 -19.59 13.48
N LEU A 97 7.18 -18.42 14.07
CA LEU A 97 7.24 -18.22 15.52
C LEU A 97 5.99 -18.74 16.24
N ASP A 98 6.23 -19.36 17.39
CA ASP A 98 5.20 -19.76 18.36
C ASP A 98 4.44 -18.55 18.91
N ASP A 99 3.18 -18.75 19.34
CA ASP A 99 2.31 -17.68 19.84
C ASP A 99 2.94 -16.85 20.96
N ASP A 100 3.54 -17.49 21.96
CA ASP A 100 4.17 -16.81 23.09
C ASP A 100 5.35 -15.93 22.63
N LYS A 101 6.19 -16.45 21.72
CA LYS A 101 7.33 -15.71 21.16
C LYS A 101 6.86 -14.53 20.32
N ARG A 102 5.75 -14.67 19.60
CA ARG A 102 5.16 -13.56 18.84
C ARG A 102 4.68 -12.45 19.76
N VAL A 103 4.03 -12.77 20.87
CA VAL A 103 3.56 -11.77 21.85
C VAL A 103 4.75 -11.02 22.45
N ILE A 104 5.81 -11.72 22.88
CA ILE A 104 7.00 -11.08 23.43
C ILE A 104 7.66 -10.18 22.38
N LEU A 105 7.83 -10.68 21.15
CA LEU A 105 8.38 -9.90 20.04
C LEU A 105 7.54 -8.66 19.75
N PHE A 106 6.21 -8.79 19.76
CA PHE A 106 5.30 -7.65 19.54
C PHE A 106 5.48 -6.59 20.63
N SER A 107 5.45 -6.98 21.90
CA SER A 107 5.63 -6.05 23.02
C SER A 107 7.00 -5.35 23.00
N LEU A 108 8.06 -6.03 22.57
CA LEU A 108 9.37 -5.41 22.44
C LEU A 108 9.41 -4.42 21.26
N MET A 109 8.89 -4.82 20.09
CA MET A 109 8.89 -3.97 18.89
C MET A 109 7.98 -2.75 19.06
N GLU A 110 6.87 -2.88 19.78
CA GLU A 110 5.99 -1.77 20.14
C GLU A 110 6.73 -0.73 21.02
N ARG A 111 7.42 -1.19 22.07
CA ARG A 111 8.25 -0.31 22.91
C ARG A 111 9.39 0.34 22.13
N TYR A 112 10.03 -0.41 21.23
CA TYR A 112 11.04 0.12 20.33
C TYR A 112 10.47 1.22 19.44
N ASN A 113 9.28 1.02 18.85
CA ASN A 113 8.62 2.02 18.02
C ASN A 113 8.31 3.30 18.82
N LEU A 114 7.80 3.19 20.05
CA LEU A 114 7.55 4.32 20.93
C LEU A 114 8.84 5.08 21.29
N ALA A 115 9.92 4.35 21.61
CA ALA A 115 11.21 4.95 21.91
C ALA A 115 11.79 5.70 20.71
N VAL A 116 11.75 5.08 19.53
CA VAL A 116 12.20 5.69 18.27
C VAL A 116 11.38 6.94 17.92
N GLU A 117 10.06 6.89 18.12
CA GLU A 117 9.20 8.03 17.89
C GLU A 117 9.51 9.19 18.86
N SER A 118 9.72 8.89 20.15
CA SER A 118 10.09 9.89 21.15
C SER A 118 11.45 10.56 20.87
N LEU A 119 12.40 9.81 20.30
CA LEU A 119 13.73 10.30 19.96
C LEU A 119 13.80 10.91 18.55
N ALA A 120 12.69 10.91 17.80
CA ALA A 120 12.65 11.24 16.38
C ALA A 120 13.75 10.50 15.56
N TYR A 121 14.06 9.26 15.96
CA TYR A 121 15.12 8.47 15.35
C TYR A 121 14.61 7.80 14.04
N PRO A 122 15.45 7.59 13.02
CA PRO A 122 14.99 6.94 11.80
C PRO A 122 14.61 5.47 12.03
N LEU A 123 13.53 5.03 11.38
CA LEU A 123 13.12 3.62 11.36
C LEU A 123 13.70 2.90 10.13
N PRO A 124 14.07 1.61 10.26
CA PRO A 124 14.45 0.79 9.11
C PRO A 124 13.33 0.67 8.08
N GLN A 125 13.72 0.54 6.81
CA GLN A 125 12.76 0.30 5.73
C GLN A 125 12.01 -1.02 5.97
N GLY A 126 10.68 -0.98 5.81
CA GLY A 126 9.81 -2.14 5.99
C GLY A 126 9.44 -2.44 7.45
N PHE A 127 10.04 -1.77 8.44
CA PHE A 127 9.67 -1.94 9.86
C PHE A 127 8.18 -1.73 10.13
N PRO A 128 7.52 -0.66 9.62
CA PRO A 128 6.08 -0.46 9.86
C PRO A 128 5.21 -1.60 9.30
N SER A 129 5.61 -2.18 8.16
CA SER A 129 4.94 -3.36 7.58
C SER A 129 5.10 -4.58 8.46
N PHE A 130 6.33 -4.83 8.92
CA PHE A 130 6.63 -5.95 9.81
C PHE A 130 5.83 -5.86 11.12
N LEU A 131 5.84 -4.70 11.77
CA LEU A 131 5.12 -4.47 13.02
C LEU A 131 3.60 -4.62 12.84
N ALA A 132 3.04 -4.12 11.74
CA ALA A 132 1.61 -4.26 11.44
C ALA A 132 1.22 -5.73 11.19
N TYR A 133 2.03 -6.50 10.45
CA TYR A 133 1.75 -7.92 10.23
C TYR A 133 1.92 -8.74 11.52
N LEU A 134 2.93 -8.42 12.34
CA LEU A 134 3.13 -9.04 13.65
C LEU A 134 1.92 -8.78 14.56
N GLY A 135 1.48 -7.52 14.66
CA GLY A 135 0.30 -7.14 15.42
C GLY A 135 -0.98 -7.84 14.94
N TYR A 136 -1.13 -8.05 13.63
CA TYR A 136 -2.26 -8.81 13.09
C TYR A 136 -2.26 -10.28 13.50
N ARG A 137 -1.08 -10.90 13.63
CA ARG A 137 -0.94 -12.32 14.03
C ARG A 137 -0.98 -12.52 15.54
N THR A 138 -0.68 -11.50 16.34
CA THR A 138 -0.64 -11.58 17.81
C THR A 138 -1.91 -11.09 18.49
N LEU A 139 -2.52 -10.02 17.99
CA LEU A 139 -3.63 -9.37 18.66
C LEU A 139 -4.99 -9.90 18.16
N PRO A 140 -6.01 -9.91 19.03
CA PRO A 140 -7.39 -10.06 18.58
C PRO A 140 -7.75 -8.99 17.55
N PHE A 141 -8.53 -9.35 16.54
CA PHE A 141 -8.84 -8.46 15.41
C PHE A 141 -9.45 -7.12 15.83
N ALA A 142 -10.27 -7.10 16.89
CA ALA A 142 -10.86 -5.86 17.42
C ALA A 142 -9.79 -4.90 17.97
N VAL A 143 -8.82 -5.43 18.73
CA VAL A 143 -7.70 -4.64 19.28
C VAL A 143 -6.79 -4.18 18.15
N PHE A 144 -6.48 -5.06 17.19
CA PHE A 144 -5.70 -4.68 16.01
C PHE A 144 -6.32 -3.50 15.24
N LEU A 145 -7.65 -3.46 15.07
CA LEU A 145 -8.32 -2.33 14.42
C LEU A 145 -8.16 -1.03 15.20
N GLN A 146 -8.20 -1.07 16.54
CA GLN A 146 -7.97 0.13 17.36
C GLN A 146 -6.56 0.69 17.15
N TYR A 147 -5.55 -0.18 17.08
CA TYR A 147 -4.17 0.21 16.78
C TYR A 147 -4.00 0.85 15.39
N VAL A 148 -4.73 0.35 14.39
CA VAL A 148 -4.76 0.93 13.04
C VAL A 148 -5.44 2.31 13.06
N GLN A 149 -6.58 2.43 13.75
CA GLN A 149 -7.32 3.70 13.87
C GLN A 149 -6.51 4.77 14.62
N ALA A 150 -5.78 4.38 15.66
CA ALA A 150 -4.86 5.24 16.39
C ALA A 150 -3.58 5.59 15.60
N SER A 151 -3.45 5.12 14.35
CA SER A 151 -2.27 5.33 13.49
C SER A 151 -0.95 4.77 14.05
N VAL A 152 -1.01 3.87 15.03
CA VAL A 152 0.17 3.17 15.56
C VAL A 152 0.63 2.12 14.56
N LEU A 153 -0.30 1.29 14.05
CA LEU A 153 -0.02 0.27 13.04
C LEU A 153 -0.40 0.76 11.65
N HIS A 154 0.57 0.73 10.74
CA HIS A 154 0.41 1.25 9.39
C HIS A 154 0.08 0.13 8.41
N LEU A 155 -1.14 0.15 7.87
CA LEU A 155 -1.57 -0.78 6.83
C LEU A 155 -0.93 -0.42 5.48
N GLN A 156 0.20 -1.07 5.19
CA GLN A 156 0.86 -1.02 3.88
C GLN A 156 0.25 -2.04 2.91
N VAL A 157 0.52 -1.85 1.61
CA VAL A 157 -0.01 -2.70 0.53
C VAL A 157 0.40 -4.15 0.72
N ASP A 158 1.64 -4.40 1.13
CA ASP A 158 2.19 -5.75 1.29
C ASP A 158 1.57 -6.48 2.47
N VAL A 159 1.30 -5.78 3.58
CA VAL A 159 0.56 -6.31 4.73
C VAL A 159 -0.87 -6.68 4.31
N MET A 160 -1.55 -5.82 3.56
CA MET A 160 -2.92 -6.08 3.08
C MET A 160 -3.00 -7.25 2.10
N LYS A 161 -1.92 -7.51 1.35
CA LYS A 161 -1.79 -8.71 0.50
C LYS A 161 -1.53 -9.97 1.33
N ALA A 162 -0.67 -9.87 2.34
CA ALA A 162 -0.35 -10.98 3.23
C ALA A 162 -1.50 -11.35 4.18
N ILE A 163 -2.37 -10.40 4.53
CA ILE A 163 -3.59 -10.64 5.30
C ILE A 163 -4.65 -11.28 4.38
N MET A 164 -4.61 -12.62 4.33
CA MET A 164 -5.60 -13.47 3.67
C MET A 164 -6.77 -13.80 4.61
N ALA A 165 -7.21 -12.85 5.44
CA ALA A 165 -8.36 -13.08 6.30
C ALA A 165 -9.66 -12.95 5.50
N GLY A 166 -10.65 -13.77 5.86
CA GLY A 166 -11.97 -13.83 5.22
C GLY A 166 -12.58 -12.47 4.89
N VAL A 167 -13.44 -12.48 3.88
CA VAL A 167 -13.98 -11.31 3.16
C VAL A 167 -14.36 -10.16 4.09
N ARG A 168 -15.09 -10.45 5.19
CA ARG A 168 -15.57 -9.46 6.15
C ARG A 168 -14.44 -8.67 6.85
N LYS A 169 -13.38 -9.36 7.28
CA LYS A 169 -12.23 -8.71 7.94
C LYS A 169 -11.46 -7.85 6.95
N LYS A 170 -11.25 -8.35 5.73
CA LYS A 170 -10.56 -7.62 4.66
C LYS A 170 -11.32 -6.35 4.24
N LEU A 171 -12.65 -6.43 4.12
CA LEU A 171 -13.49 -5.26 3.85
C LEU A 171 -13.41 -4.20 4.96
N ARG A 172 -13.42 -4.61 6.24
CA ARG A 172 -13.24 -3.68 7.38
C ARG A 172 -11.88 -2.98 7.34
N LEU A 173 -10.81 -3.70 6.99
CA LEU A 173 -9.48 -3.10 6.84
C LEU A 173 -9.41 -2.13 5.67
N LEU A 174 -10.06 -2.45 4.53
CA LEU A 174 -10.13 -1.55 3.37
C LEU A 174 -10.84 -0.23 3.68
N GLN A 175 -11.82 -0.23 4.58
CA GLN A 175 -12.52 1.00 5.01
C GLN A 175 -11.61 1.96 5.80
N LEU A 176 -10.59 1.46 6.47
CA LEU A 176 -9.64 2.28 7.25
C LEU A 176 -8.51 2.88 6.41
N LEU A 177 -8.35 2.43 5.16
CA LEU A 177 -7.29 2.89 4.27
C LEU A 177 -7.70 4.18 3.53
N PRO A 178 -6.73 5.05 3.19
CA PRO A 178 -6.98 6.14 2.25
C PRO A 178 -7.56 5.62 0.94
N ARG A 179 -8.58 6.33 0.40
CA ARG A 179 -9.35 5.88 -0.78
C ARG A 179 -8.49 5.46 -1.97
N SER A 180 -7.42 6.20 -2.25
CA SER A 180 -6.49 5.89 -3.35
C SER A 180 -5.79 4.53 -3.18
N ARG A 181 -5.38 4.20 -1.95
CA ARG A 181 -4.72 2.93 -1.62
C ARG A 181 -5.73 1.78 -1.60
N ALA A 182 -6.91 2.01 -1.03
CA ALA A 182 -8.00 1.04 -1.02
C ALA A 182 -8.41 0.64 -2.44
N LYS A 183 -8.56 1.61 -3.36
CA LYS A 183 -8.90 1.35 -4.77
C LYS A 183 -7.86 0.50 -5.50
N ARG A 184 -6.57 0.79 -5.31
CA ARG A 184 -5.48 -0.03 -5.87
C ARG A 184 -5.52 -1.47 -5.38
N LEU A 185 -5.78 -1.68 -4.09
CA LEU A 185 -5.89 -3.01 -3.50
C LEU A 185 -7.15 -3.75 -3.97
N LEU A 186 -8.28 -3.05 -4.09
CA LEU A 186 -9.53 -3.60 -4.63
C LEU A 186 -9.35 -4.08 -6.08
N ASN A 187 -8.64 -3.31 -6.92
CA ASN A 187 -8.35 -3.70 -8.31
C ASN A 187 -7.47 -4.95 -8.42
N GLN A 188 -6.60 -5.19 -7.44
CA GLN A 188 -5.68 -6.33 -7.42
C GLN A 188 -6.24 -7.57 -6.71
N TRP A 189 -7.41 -7.46 -6.07
CA TRP A 189 -8.01 -8.57 -5.34
C TRP A 189 -8.99 -9.31 -6.25
N PRO A 190 -8.68 -10.54 -6.71
CA PRO A 190 -9.58 -11.32 -7.56
C PRO A 190 -10.66 -11.99 -6.69
N HIS A 191 -11.61 -11.19 -6.21
CA HIS A 191 -12.72 -11.68 -5.40
C HIS A 191 -14.03 -11.04 -5.87
N PRO A 192 -15.14 -11.78 -5.93
CA PRO A 192 -16.42 -11.25 -6.39
C PRO A 192 -16.85 -10.00 -5.64
N ALA A 193 -16.68 -9.96 -4.31
CA ALA A 193 -16.93 -8.76 -3.52
C ALA A 193 -16.13 -7.52 -3.97
N SER A 194 -14.89 -7.68 -4.44
CA SER A 194 -14.10 -6.56 -4.98
C SER A 194 -14.66 -6.11 -6.33
N LEU A 195 -15.12 -7.05 -7.16
CA LEU A 195 -15.70 -6.81 -8.47
C LEU A 195 -17.02 -6.04 -8.33
N MET A 196 -17.89 -6.49 -7.43
CA MET A 196 -19.14 -5.80 -7.09
C MET A 196 -18.90 -4.38 -6.56
N LEU A 197 -17.90 -4.18 -5.69
CA LEU A 197 -17.58 -2.85 -5.18
C LEU A 197 -17.03 -1.92 -6.26
N ARG A 198 -16.19 -2.43 -7.17
CA ARG A 198 -15.67 -1.67 -8.31
C ARG A 198 -16.78 -1.28 -9.29
N ALA A 199 -17.69 -2.20 -9.59
CA ALA A 199 -18.85 -1.93 -10.43
C ALA A 199 -19.75 -0.85 -9.80
N ARG A 200 -20.05 -0.95 -8.50
CA ARG A 200 -20.82 0.08 -7.77
C ARG A 200 -20.12 1.44 -7.80
N GLU A 201 -18.82 1.50 -7.55
CA GLU A 201 -18.05 2.74 -7.63
C GLU A 201 -18.07 3.33 -9.04
N HIS A 202 -17.91 2.49 -10.07
CA HIS A 202 -17.97 2.90 -11.47
C HIS A 202 -19.31 3.53 -11.83
N THR A 203 -20.42 2.84 -11.50
CA THR A 203 -21.77 3.38 -11.69
C THR A 203 -21.98 4.69 -10.93
N LEU A 204 -21.56 4.77 -9.66
CA LEU A 204 -21.73 5.98 -8.87
C LEU A 204 -20.98 7.18 -9.46
N ASN A 205 -19.76 6.96 -9.97
CA ASN A 205 -18.99 8.02 -10.64
C ASN A 205 -19.72 8.52 -11.90
N ILE A 206 -20.30 7.62 -12.68
CA ILE A 206 -21.12 7.95 -13.86
C ILE A 206 -22.37 8.73 -13.46
N LEU A 207 -23.12 8.25 -12.47
CA LEU A 207 -24.36 8.89 -12.02
C LEU A 207 -24.12 10.26 -11.37
N SER A 208 -22.97 10.45 -10.73
CA SER A 208 -22.56 11.72 -10.11
C SER A 208 -21.87 12.68 -11.07
N GLY A 209 -21.60 12.28 -12.32
CA GLY A 209 -20.88 13.11 -13.30
C GLY A 209 -19.40 13.34 -12.96
N VAL A 210 -18.84 12.55 -12.02
CA VAL A 210 -17.43 12.63 -11.65
C VAL A 210 -16.65 11.76 -12.63
N HIS A 211 -16.11 12.38 -13.67
CA HIS A 211 -15.31 11.66 -14.67
C HIS A 211 -14.05 11.07 -14.04
N PRO A 212 -13.82 9.75 -14.13
CA PRO A 212 -12.54 9.17 -13.74
C PRO A 212 -11.44 9.69 -14.69
N PRO A 213 -10.23 9.97 -14.19
CA PRO A 213 -9.10 10.32 -15.04
C PRO A 213 -8.72 9.09 -15.87
N HIS A 214 -9.09 9.11 -17.15
CA HIS A 214 -8.64 8.29 -18.27
C HIS A 214 -8.10 6.87 -17.96
N SER A 215 -8.95 5.86 -18.08
CA SER A 215 -8.52 4.50 -18.46
C SER A 215 -8.73 4.27 -19.95
N SER A 216 -7.96 4.99 -20.76
CA SER A 216 -7.80 4.63 -22.18
C SER A 216 -6.73 3.55 -22.27
N ARG A 217 -7.14 2.28 -22.42
CA ARG A 217 -6.42 1.23 -23.18
C ARG A 217 -7.18 -0.10 -23.10
N HIS A 218 -7.45 -0.66 -24.29
CA HIS A 218 -7.89 -2.03 -24.56
C HIS A 218 -9.38 -2.42 -24.43
N TYR A 219 -10.29 -1.74 -25.16
CA TYR A 219 -11.64 -2.29 -25.40
C TYR A 219 -12.10 -2.11 -26.85
N ASN A 220 -11.48 -2.83 -27.79
CA ASN A 220 -11.92 -2.84 -29.19
C ASN A 220 -12.23 -4.25 -29.75
N ARG A 221 -12.44 -5.27 -28.90
CA ARG A 221 -12.73 -6.64 -29.40
C ARG A 221 -14.03 -7.30 -28.97
N LEU A 222 -14.86 -6.68 -28.12
CA LEU A 222 -16.18 -7.23 -27.75
C LEU A 222 -17.37 -6.38 -28.24
N ARG A 223 -17.08 -5.32 -29.01
CA ARG A 223 -18.06 -4.36 -29.56
C ARG A 223 -19.17 -4.99 -30.42
N ASN A 224 -18.96 -6.20 -30.95
CA ASN A 224 -19.87 -6.78 -31.96
C ASN A 224 -20.78 -7.92 -31.45
N GLN A 225 -20.70 -8.32 -30.17
CA GLN A 225 -21.59 -9.36 -29.64
C GLN A 225 -22.73 -8.82 -28.76
N ALA A 226 -22.54 -7.67 -28.09
CA ALA A 226 -23.58 -7.08 -27.23
C ALA A 226 -24.59 -6.19 -27.98
N ILE A 227 -24.21 -5.62 -29.14
CA ILE A 227 -25.06 -4.65 -29.86
C ILE A 227 -26.20 -5.34 -30.65
N ASN A 228 -26.11 -6.65 -30.91
CA ASN A 228 -27.13 -7.40 -31.66
C ASN A 228 -28.30 -7.94 -30.81
N ARG A 229 -28.40 -7.56 -29.54
CA ARG A 229 -29.59 -7.83 -28.72
C ARG A 229 -30.05 -6.55 -28.01
N GLY A 230 -30.87 -5.76 -28.71
CA GLY A 230 -31.86 -4.88 -28.06
C GLY A 230 -31.48 -3.41 -27.88
N LEU A 231 -31.24 -2.67 -28.97
CA LEU A 231 -31.50 -1.22 -28.99
C LEU A 231 -32.87 -0.99 -29.63
N ALA A 232 -33.94 -1.15 -28.86
CA ALA A 232 -35.27 -0.73 -29.27
C ALA A 232 -35.86 0.12 -28.15
N ALA A 233 -36.02 1.41 -28.43
CA ALA A 233 -36.84 2.34 -27.69
C ALA A 233 -38.21 1.69 -27.36
N PHE A 234 -38.66 1.85 -26.11
CA PHE A 234 -39.93 1.36 -25.55
C PHE A 234 -41.09 1.30 -26.58
N PRO A 235 -42.06 0.35 -26.51
CA PRO A 235 -42.54 -0.39 -25.32
C PRO A 235 -42.83 -1.89 -25.55
N SER A 236 -42.74 -2.75 -24.53
CA SER A 236 -43.57 -3.95 -24.32
C SER A 236 -43.15 -4.71 -23.06
N ALA A 237 -44.13 -5.27 -22.38
CA ALA A 237 -44.10 -5.82 -21.02
C ALA A 237 -43.40 -7.19 -20.87
N ASP A 238 -42.36 -7.47 -21.64
CA ASP A 238 -41.60 -8.73 -21.55
C ASP A 238 -40.19 -8.48 -21.01
N ARG A 239 -40.14 -8.40 -19.67
CA ARG A 239 -38.97 -8.65 -18.81
C ARG A 239 -37.62 -8.30 -19.44
N LEU A 240 -37.37 -7.00 -19.70
CA LEU A 240 -35.99 -6.51 -19.70
C LEU A 240 -35.37 -6.98 -18.39
N SER A 241 -34.21 -7.64 -18.46
CA SER A 241 -33.49 -8.00 -17.25
C SER A 241 -33.31 -6.71 -16.45
N PRO A 242 -33.47 -6.70 -15.11
CA PRO A 242 -33.20 -5.51 -14.30
C PRO A 242 -31.82 -4.87 -14.60
N LEU A 243 -30.88 -5.68 -15.08
CA LEU A 243 -29.59 -5.22 -15.61
C LEU A 243 -29.72 -4.38 -16.90
N ASP A 244 -30.54 -4.81 -17.86
CA ASP A 244 -30.72 -4.13 -19.15
C ASP A 244 -31.35 -2.75 -18.94
N THR A 245 -32.40 -2.67 -18.12
CA THR A 245 -33.02 -1.38 -17.75
C THR A 245 -32.03 -0.45 -17.03
N PHE A 246 -31.14 -1.01 -16.21
CA PHE A 246 -30.10 -0.24 -15.53
C PHE A 246 -29.00 0.25 -16.50
N LEU A 247 -28.59 -0.57 -17.46
CA LEU A 247 -27.63 -0.18 -18.50
C LEU A 247 -28.21 0.90 -19.43
N ASP A 248 -29.51 0.84 -19.74
CA ASP A 248 -30.23 1.87 -20.48
C ASP A 248 -30.22 3.21 -19.72
N LEU A 249 -30.46 3.18 -18.40
CA LEU A 249 -30.38 4.38 -17.57
C LEU A 249 -28.97 4.98 -17.51
N LEU A 250 -27.93 4.13 -17.51
CA LEU A 250 -26.54 4.60 -17.51
C LEU A 250 -26.11 5.19 -18.85
N THR A 251 -26.50 4.56 -19.95
CA THR A 251 -26.24 5.06 -21.31
C THR A 251 -27.02 6.34 -21.61
N ALA A 252 -28.18 6.55 -20.99
CA ALA A 252 -28.90 7.82 -21.06
C ALA A 252 -28.18 8.98 -20.33
N LYS A 253 -27.28 8.67 -19.38
CA LYS A 253 -26.56 9.63 -18.54
C LYS A 253 -25.09 9.83 -18.91
N ALA A 254 -24.48 8.90 -19.63
CA ALA A 254 -23.08 8.97 -20.01
C ALA A 254 -22.82 8.39 -21.42
N SER A 255 -21.72 8.86 -22.02
CA SER A 255 -21.21 8.32 -23.28
C SER A 255 -20.92 6.82 -23.15
N LEU A 256 -21.27 6.04 -24.17
CA LEU A 256 -20.94 4.61 -24.31
C LEU A 256 -19.43 4.31 -24.14
N ALA A 257 -18.56 5.29 -24.36
CA ALA A 257 -17.11 5.15 -24.20
C ALA A 257 -16.64 5.15 -22.73
N GLU A 258 -17.48 5.61 -21.79
CA GLU A 258 -17.16 5.70 -20.36
C GLU A 258 -17.67 4.49 -19.56
N LEU A 259 -18.45 3.62 -20.20
CA LEU A 259 -19.07 2.45 -19.58
C LEU A 259 -18.19 1.21 -19.75
N ASP A 260 -17.75 0.64 -18.62
CA ASP A 260 -17.13 -0.69 -18.58
C ASP A 260 -18.23 -1.77 -18.45
N PHE A 261 -18.80 -2.14 -19.60
CA PHE A 261 -19.85 -3.16 -19.67
C PHE A 261 -19.38 -4.52 -19.14
N THR A 262 -18.12 -4.88 -19.37
CA THR A 262 -17.55 -6.14 -18.91
C THR A 262 -17.56 -6.20 -17.38
N LEU A 263 -17.09 -5.13 -16.71
CA LEU A 263 -17.12 -5.04 -15.26
C LEU A 263 -18.54 -5.13 -14.69
N LEU A 264 -19.53 -4.49 -15.31
CA LEU A 264 -20.92 -4.47 -14.83
C LEU A 264 -21.60 -5.83 -14.98
N VAL A 265 -21.39 -6.51 -16.11
CA VAL A 265 -21.93 -7.86 -16.35
C VAL A 265 -21.28 -8.86 -15.40
N GLU A 266 -19.96 -8.87 -15.27
CA GLU A 266 -19.24 -9.75 -14.35
C GLU A 266 -19.65 -9.52 -12.89
N ALA A 267 -19.89 -8.27 -12.47
CA ALA A 267 -20.37 -7.95 -11.13
C ALA A 267 -21.78 -8.45 -10.88
N THR A 268 -22.63 -8.41 -11.89
CA THR A 268 -24.02 -8.87 -11.78
C THR A 268 -24.05 -10.39 -11.68
N MET A 269 -23.25 -11.09 -12.51
CA MET A 269 -23.07 -12.54 -12.43
C MET A 269 -22.50 -12.96 -11.06
N ALA A 270 -21.46 -12.26 -10.60
CA ALA A 270 -20.93 -12.47 -9.26
C ALA A 270 -22.00 -12.22 -8.18
N SER A 271 -22.83 -11.17 -8.30
CA SER A 271 -23.86 -10.92 -7.29
C SER A 271 -24.93 -12.02 -7.19
N THR A 272 -25.13 -12.80 -8.25
CA THR A 272 -26.09 -13.93 -8.26
C THR A 272 -25.49 -15.22 -7.72
N GLU A 273 -24.17 -15.31 -7.63
CA GLU A 273 -23.45 -16.41 -7.00
C GLU A 273 -23.36 -16.12 -5.49
N GLU A 274 -24.02 -16.95 -4.66
CA GLU A 274 -24.06 -16.74 -3.21
C GLU A 274 -22.69 -17.10 -2.58
N PHE A 275 -21.85 -16.08 -2.37
CA PHE A 275 -20.53 -16.25 -1.76
C PHE A 275 -20.61 -16.23 -0.23
N LEU A 276 -21.16 -17.30 0.34
CA LEU A 276 -21.04 -17.62 1.76
C LEU A 276 -19.80 -18.50 1.99
N GLU A 277 -18.65 -17.88 2.22
CA GLU A 277 -17.55 -18.37 3.08
C GLU A 277 -16.54 -17.24 3.42
#